data_AF-A0A951Z7A1-F1
#
_entry.id   AF-A0A951Z7A1-F1
#
_cell.length_a   1.000
_cell.length_b   1.000
_cell.length_c   1.000
_cell.angle_alpha   90.00
_cell.angle_beta   90.00
_cell.angle_gamma   90.00
#
_symmetry.space_group_name_H-M   'P 1'
#
loop_
_entity.id
_entity.type
_entity.pdbx_description
1 polymer ?
#
loop_
_entity_poly.entity_id
_entity_poly.type
_entity_poly.pdbx_seq_one_letter_code
_entity_poly.pdbx_strand_id
1 'polypeptide(L)' 'MYCRDCPRYDAEARKCRDGKVNPQKYELAVDVANVLGVRAICTYNDFRERLVLSRRRQTEAEPSPEASE' A
#
# COMPACT_ATOMS: atom_id res chain seq x y z
N MET A 1 -2.89 -7.53 10.43
CA MET A 1 -2.09 -7.29 9.20
C MET A 1 -2.45 -8.23 8.05
N TYR A 2 -3.24 -9.30 8.25
CA TYR A 2 -3.71 -10.18 7.16
C TYR A 2 -5.18 -10.52 7.40
N CYS A 3 -5.99 -10.69 6.35
CA CYS A 3 -7.36 -11.17 6.49
C CYS A 3 -7.33 -12.66 6.80
N ARG A 4 -7.50 -13.05 8.07
CA ARG A 4 -7.52 -14.46 8.48
C ARG A 4 -8.68 -15.24 7.85
N ASP A 5 -9.76 -14.54 7.53
CA ASP A 5 -10.96 -15.11 6.91
C ASP A 5 -10.91 -15.07 5.37
N CYS A 6 -9.78 -14.64 4.78
CA CYS A 6 -9.63 -14.63 3.33
C CYS A 6 -9.21 -16.03 2.83
N PRO A 7 -9.80 -16.54 1.73
CA PRO A 7 -9.41 -17.83 1.15
C PRO A 7 -7.95 -17.88 0.65
N ARG A 8 -7.30 -16.71 0.51
CA ARG A 8 -5.87 -16.59 0.14
C ARG A 8 -4.95 -16.58 1.36
N TYR A 9 -5.47 -16.57 2.58
CA TYR A 9 -4.66 -16.61 3.80
C TYR A 9 -4.13 -18.01 4.02
N ASP A 10 -2.82 -18.09 4.23
CA ASP A 10 -2.14 -19.29 4.65
C ASP A 10 -2.09 -19.31 6.17
N ALA A 11 -2.86 -20.22 6.79
CA ALA A 11 -2.95 -20.33 8.24
C ALA A 11 -1.66 -20.87 8.87
N GLU A 12 -0.97 -21.78 8.20
CA GLU A 12 0.28 -22.39 8.68
C GLU A 12 1.42 -21.36 8.62
N ALA A 13 1.60 -20.71 7.45
CA ALA A 13 2.64 -19.71 7.26
C ALA A 13 2.27 -18.31 7.80
N ARG A 14 1.03 -18.15 8.30
CA ARG A 14 0.47 -16.92 8.88
C ARG A 14 0.59 -15.69 7.97
N LYS A 15 0.47 -15.88 6.65
CA LYS A 15 0.67 -14.83 5.63
C LYS A 15 -0.32 -14.95 4.47
N CYS A 16 -0.45 -13.89 3.67
CA CYS A 16 -1.18 -13.96 2.41
C CYS A 16 -0.35 -14.74 1.37
N ARG A 17 -0.97 -15.67 0.63
CA ARG A 17 -0.33 -16.40 -0.48
C ARG A 17 0.11 -15.49 -1.62
N ASP A 18 -0.51 -14.32 -1.76
CA ASP A 18 -0.16 -13.32 -2.78
C ASP A 18 0.90 -12.31 -2.29
N GLY A 19 1.48 -12.54 -1.10
CA GLY A 19 2.46 -11.64 -0.51
C GLY A 19 1.91 -10.26 -0.12
N LYS A 20 0.58 -10.12 -0.02
CA LYS A 20 -0.08 -8.86 0.33
C LYS A 20 -0.24 -8.68 1.83
N VAL A 21 -0.22 -7.43 2.28
CA VAL A 21 -0.60 -7.05 3.65
C VAL A 21 -1.96 -6.35 3.67
N ASN A 22 -2.66 -6.51 4.78
CA ASN A 22 -3.97 -5.93 5.08
C ASN A 22 -3.90 -5.13 6.41
N PRO A 23 -3.34 -3.91 6.38
CA PRO A 23 -3.26 -3.04 7.55
C PRO A 23 -4.65 -2.67 8.06
N GLN A 24 -4.81 -2.62 9.39
CA GLN A 24 -6.10 -2.38 10.06
C GLN A 24 -6.35 -0.91 10.40
N LYS A 25 -5.31 -0.07 10.28
CA LYS A 25 -5.36 1.36 10.56
C LYS A 25 -4.74 2.12 9.39
N TYR A 26 -5.19 3.35 9.18
CA TYR A 26 -4.70 4.18 8.09
C TYR A 26 -3.22 4.52 8.26
N GLU A 27 -2.75 4.85 9.47
CA GLU A 27 -1.34 5.17 9.73
C GLU A 27 -0.44 3.98 9.35
N LEU A 28 -0.88 2.78 9.71
CA LEU A 28 -0.16 1.55 9.37
C LEU A 28 -0.13 1.28 7.86
N ALA A 29 -1.20 1.67 7.14
CA ALA A 29 -1.24 1.57 5.68
C ALA A 29 -0.29 2.58 5.02
N VAL A 30 -0.15 3.78 5.60
CA VAL A 30 0.84 4.77 5.17
C VAL A 30 2.26 4.21 5.35
N ASP A 31 2.58 3.65 6.53
CA ASP A 31 3.90 3.08 6.82
C ASP A 31 4.25 1.95 5.85
N VAL A 32 3.33 1.02 5.64
CA VAL A 32 3.48 -0.06 4.65
C VAL A 32 3.72 0.51 3.26
N ALA A 33 2.93 1.51 2.84
CA ALA A 33 3.08 2.08 1.51
C ALA A 33 4.44 2.79 1.35
N ASN A 34 4.97 3.39 2.41
CA ASN A 34 6.27 4.07 2.40
C ASN A 34 7.43 3.08 2.35
N VAL A 35 7.35 1.95 3.08
CA VAL A 35 8.44 0.97 3.17
C VAL A 35 8.39 -0.07 2.05
N LEU A 36 7.20 -0.61 1.75
CA LEU A 36 7.00 -1.73 0.82
C LEU A 36 6.34 -1.32 -0.50
N GLY A 37 5.85 -0.08 -0.59
CA GLY A 37 5.09 0.41 -1.74
C GLY A 37 3.60 0.06 -1.67
N VAL A 38 2.78 0.91 -2.30
CA VAL A 38 1.30 0.73 -2.33
C VAL A 38 0.86 -0.59 -2.98
N ARG A 39 1.69 -1.20 -3.83
CA ARG A 39 1.43 -2.50 -4.47
C ARG A 39 1.51 -3.67 -3.48
N ALA A 40 2.15 -3.50 -2.32
CA ALA A 40 2.19 -4.52 -1.26
C ALA A 40 0.88 -4.60 -0.47
N ILE A 41 0.06 -3.53 -0.48
CA ILE A 41 -1.25 -3.51 0.17
C ILE A 41 -2.26 -4.29 -0.68
N CYS A 42 -3.07 -5.11 -0.02
CA CYS A 42 -4.16 -5.86 -0.64
C CYS A 42 -5.08 -4.93 -1.46
N THR A 43 -5.48 -5.38 -2.65
CA THR A 43 -6.39 -4.63 -3.54
C THR A 43 -7.72 -4.28 -2.85
N TYR A 44 -8.18 -5.12 -1.92
CA TYR A 44 -9.42 -4.95 -1.16
C TYR A 44 -9.25 -4.22 0.19
N ASN A 45 -8.07 -3.66 0.48
CA ASN A 45 -7.91 -2.86 1.68
C ASN A 45 -8.53 -1.47 1.48
N ASP A 46 -9.39 -1.05 2.40
CA ASP A 46 -10.15 0.22 2.32
C ASP A 46 -9.25 1.47 2.20
N PHE A 47 -8.01 1.40 2.69
CA PHE A 47 -7.08 2.52 2.64
C PHE A 47 -6.31 2.61 1.32
N ARG A 48 -6.32 1.56 0.49
CA ARG A 48 -5.46 1.47 -0.69
C ARG A 48 -5.74 2.55 -1.71
N GLU A 49 -7.01 2.77 -2.05
CA GLU A 49 -7.39 3.76 -3.06
C GLU A 49 -6.95 5.17 -2.64
N ARG A 50 -7.24 5.55 -1.39
CA ARG A 50 -6.81 6.81 -0.81
C ARG A 50 -5.29 7.01 -0.95
N LEU A 51 -4.50 5.98 -0.68
CA LEU A 51 -3.04 6.04 -0.81
C LEU A 51 -2.56 6.19 -2.26
N VAL A 52 -3.23 5.55 -3.22
CA VAL A 52 -2.94 5.71 -4.66
C VAL A 52 -3.18 7.18 -5.08
N LEU A 53 -4.30 7.76 -4.66
CA LEU A 53 -4.64 9.15 -4.99
C LEU A 53 -3.69 10.16 -4.33
N SER A 54 -3.28 9.92 -3.08
CA SER A 54 -2.31 10.78 -2.39
C SER A 54 -0.95 10.79 -3.07
N ARG A 55 -0.48 9.66 -3.59
CA ARG A 55 0.83 9.56 -4.26
C ARG A 55 0.85 10.17 -5.65
N ARG A 56 -0.25 10.06 -6.42
CA ARG A 56 -0.37 10.75 -7.72
C ARG A 56 -0.16 12.26 -7.55
N ARG A 57 -0.81 12.85 -6.54
CA ARG A 57 -0.64 14.27 -6.21
C ARG A 57 0.80 14.64 -5.84
N GLN A 58 1.53 13.75 -5.17
CA GLN A 58 2.95 13.98 -4.85
C GLN A 58 3.80 14.00 -6.12
N THR A 59 3.60 13.05 -7.03
CA THR A 59 4.32 13.01 -8.31
C THR A 59 3.99 14.22 -9.21
N GLU A 60 2.75 14.72 -9.17
CA GLU A 60 2.32 15.90 -9.94
C GLU A 60 2.77 17.23 -9.32
N ALA A 61 3.13 17.25 -8.04
CA ALA A 61 3.50 18.46 -7.30
C ALA A 61 4.99 18.81 -7.33
N GLU A 62 5.86 17.96 -7.91
CA GLU A 62 7.26 18.29 -8.16
C GLU A 62 7.44 18.81 -9.60
N PRO A 63 7.54 20.13 -9.83
CA PRO A 63 8.22 20.61 -11.02
C PRO A 63 9.72 20.28 -10.87
N SER A 64 10.27 19.54 -11.82
CA SER A 64 11.72 19.33 -11.93
C SER A 64 12.44 20.69 -11.97
N PRO A 65 13.45 20.96 -11.13
CA PRO A 65 14.23 22.19 -11.21
C PRO A 65 15.24 22.22 -12.37
N GLU A 66 15.30 21.19 -13.22
CA GLU A 66 16.29 21.08 -14.30
C GLU A 66 15.70 21.46 -15.67
N ALA A 67 15.45 22.75 -15.86
CA ALA A 67 15.36 23.38 -17.19
C ALA A 67 15.68 24.88 -17.06
N SER A 68 16.88 25.18 -16.58
CA SER A 68 17.48 26.51 -16.66
C SER A 68 18.99 26.34 -16.69
N GLU A 69 19.52 26.11 -17.89
CA GLU A 69 20.68 26.79 -18.49
C GLU A 69 20.97 26.24 -19.89
#